data_AF-A0A510IXS5-F1
#
_entry.id   AF-A0A510IXS5-F1
#
_cell.length_a   1.000
_cell.length_b   1.000
_cell.length_c   1.000
_cell.angle_alpha   90.00
_cell.angle_beta   90.00
_cell.angle_gamma   90.00
#
_symmetry.space_group_name_H-M   'P 1'
#
loop_
_entity.id
_entity.type
_entity.pdbx_description
1 polymer ?
#
loop_
_entity_poly.entity_id
_entity_poly.type
_entity_poly.pdbx_seq_one_letter_code
_entity_poly.pdbx_strand_id
1 'polypeptide(L)'
;MQREYQSVDGAEFGTINAEEAALYAQALEAIPGEGVAAKFIATKAAGLVLMRNAKSIPASLVEQISLSPNIQRMLLRSALGTAKEADMVAHHIIPLEAIKAFPELMKKAAHGGFNMNGVGNGIHLKNVSGHYYGHPVYNKAVLQELSVLNHNLSNMSAPRAAFEVQQRANMLRDSINAGTFGPWQ
;
A
#
# COMPACT_ATOMS: atom_id res chain seq x y z
N MET A 1 31.87 -21.85 -10.76
CA MET A 1 31.85 -20.63 -11.60
C MET A 1 30.79 -19.70 -10.99
N GLN A 2 31.20 -18.84 -10.06
CA GLN A 2 30.33 -17.87 -9.38
C GLN A 2 30.05 -16.72 -10.38
N ARG A 3 28.78 -16.38 -10.60
CA ARG A 3 28.42 -15.15 -11.33
C ARG A 3 28.19 -14.05 -10.30
N GLU A 4 29.04 -13.04 -10.33
CA GLU A 4 28.81 -11.76 -9.66
C GLU A 4 27.61 -11.08 -10.33
N TYR A 5 26.49 -10.98 -9.61
CA TYR A 5 25.37 -10.15 -10.02
C TYR A 5 25.69 -8.71 -9.62
N GLN A 6 26.13 -7.90 -10.59
CA GLN A 6 26.26 -6.47 -10.41
C GLN A 6 24.88 -5.85 -10.15
N SER A 7 24.83 -5.04 -9.09
CA SER A 7 23.66 -4.37 -8.57
C SER A 7 23.03 -3.41 -9.58
N VAL A 8 21.71 -3.45 -9.69
CA VAL A 8 20.93 -2.27 -10.06
C VAL A 8 20.54 -1.63 -8.73
N ASP A 9 21.09 -0.44 -8.44
CA ASP A 9 20.82 0.41 -7.27
C ASP A 9 21.55 0.12 -5.94
N GLY A 10 22.72 -0.52 -5.95
CA GLY A 10 23.67 -0.43 -4.82
C GLY A 10 23.21 -1.02 -3.47
N ALA A 11 22.15 -1.82 -3.45
CA ALA A 11 21.82 -2.67 -2.31
C ALA A 11 22.55 -4.01 -2.46
N GLU A 12 23.47 -4.32 -1.56
CA GLU A 12 24.04 -5.66 -1.46
C GLU A 12 22.94 -6.64 -1.05
N PHE A 13 22.39 -7.37 -2.02
CA PHE A 13 21.45 -8.44 -1.77
C PHE A 13 22.23 -9.67 -1.27
N GLY A 14 22.17 -9.94 0.03
CA GLY A 14 22.81 -11.10 0.65
C GLY A 14 22.39 -12.43 0.01
N THR A 15 23.27 -13.43 0.10
CA THR A 15 23.11 -14.78 -0.51
C THR A 15 21.74 -15.41 -0.21
N ILE A 16 21.12 -16.01 -1.24
CA ILE A 16 19.89 -16.81 -1.15
C ILE A 16 20.24 -18.28 -0.93
N ASN A 17 19.40 -19.02 -0.20
CA ASN A 17 19.60 -20.45 0.05
C ASN A 17 19.03 -21.32 -1.10
N ALA A 18 19.28 -22.64 -1.04
CA ALA A 18 18.94 -23.56 -2.12
C ALA A 18 17.42 -23.74 -2.34
N GLU A 19 16.59 -23.65 -1.30
CA GLU A 19 15.13 -23.70 -1.41
C GLU A 19 14.58 -22.41 -2.04
N GLU A 20 15.15 -21.27 -1.66
CA GLU A 20 14.81 -19.97 -2.24
C GLU A 20 15.19 -19.92 -3.72
N ALA A 21 16.38 -20.41 -4.09
CA ALA A 21 16.81 -20.53 -5.48
C ALA A 21 15.90 -21.44 -6.31
N ALA A 22 15.37 -22.52 -5.71
CA ALA A 22 14.42 -23.42 -6.38
C ALA A 22 13.05 -22.75 -6.63
N LEU A 23 12.57 -21.95 -5.68
CA LEU A 23 11.34 -21.14 -5.83
C LEU A 23 11.52 -20.04 -6.89
N TYR A 24 12.71 -19.43 -6.96
CA TYR A 24 13.07 -18.50 -8.03
C TYR A 24 13.11 -19.17 -9.41
N ALA A 25 13.68 -20.38 -9.51
CA ALA A 25 13.77 -21.12 -10.77
C ALA A 25 12.40 -21.56 -11.31
N GLN A 26 11.52 -22.11 -10.45
CA GLN A 26 10.15 -22.49 -10.85
C GLN A 26 9.31 -21.28 -11.27
N ALA A 27 9.56 -20.10 -10.70
CA ALA A 27 8.86 -18.87 -11.06
C ALA A 27 9.34 -18.25 -12.39
N LEU A 28 10.60 -18.49 -12.77
CA LEU A 28 11.17 -18.03 -14.06
C LEU A 28 10.64 -18.84 -15.25
N GLU A 29 10.37 -20.13 -15.06
CA GLU A 29 9.83 -20.99 -16.12
C GLU A 29 8.35 -20.70 -16.45
N ALA A 30 7.62 -20.04 -15.55
CA ALA A 30 6.17 -19.87 -15.64
C ALA A 30 5.69 -18.59 -16.33
N ILE A 31 6.57 -17.69 -16.82
CA ILE A 31 6.16 -16.35 -17.29
C ILE A 31 6.74 -16.01 -18.67
N PRO A 32 5.93 -15.92 -19.72
CA PRO A 32 6.38 -15.42 -21.02
C PRO A 32 6.41 -13.88 -21.05
N GLY A 33 7.51 -13.31 -21.56
CA GLY A 33 7.60 -11.88 -21.91
C GLY A 33 8.69 -11.10 -21.14
N GLU A 34 9.70 -10.66 -21.88
CA GLU A 34 10.76 -9.78 -21.36
C GLU A 34 10.16 -8.41 -20.96
N GLY A 35 10.36 -8.00 -19.70
CA GLY A 35 9.97 -6.69 -19.17
C GLY A 35 8.92 -6.71 -18.04
N VAL A 36 7.87 -7.54 -18.15
CA VAL A 36 6.88 -7.70 -17.07
C VAL A 36 7.44 -8.59 -15.96
N ALA A 37 8.17 -9.65 -16.34
CA ALA A 37 8.86 -10.53 -15.41
C ALA A 37 9.86 -9.75 -14.53
N ALA A 38 10.66 -8.85 -15.10
CA ALA A 38 11.64 -8.05 -14.35
C ALA A 38 10.98 -7.15 -13.29
N LYS A 39 9.84 -6.53 -13.61
CA LYS A 39 9.09 -5.66 -12.70
C LYS A 39 8.42 -6.46 -11.57
N PHE A 40 7.94 -7.66 -11.88
CA PHE A 40 7.35 -8.57 -10.91
C PHE A 40 8.42 -9.19 -9.99
N ILE A 41 9.58 -9.55 -10.55
CA ILE A 41 10.77 -10.04 -9.83
C ILE A 41 11.31 -8.97 -8.89
N ALA A 42 11.46 -7.71 -9.35
CA ALA A 42 11.90 -6.61 -8.49
C ALA A 42 10.93 -6.35 -7.33
N THR A 43 9.62 -6.44 -7.57
CA THR A 43 8.58 -6.26 -6.53
C THR A 43 8.59 -7.41 -5.52
N LYS A 44 8.81 -8.65 -5.97
CA LYS A 44 8.90 -9.83 -5.08
C LYS A 44 10.23 -9.90 -4.34
N ALA A 45 11.34 -9.52 -4.97
CA ALA A 45 12.66 -9.44 -4.34
C ALA A 45 12.69 -8.36 -3.26
N ALA A 46 12.11 -7.17 -3.51
CA ALA A 46 11.89 -6.16 -2.47
C ALA A 46 11.02 -6.74 -1.33
N GLY A 47 10.01 -7.54 -1.68
CA GLY A 47 9.19 -8.25 -0.72
C GLY A 47 9.95 -9.22 0.18
N LEU A 48 10.81 -10.04 -0.40
CA LEU A 48 11.67 -10.97 0.32
C LEU A 48 12.71 -10.26 1.19
N VAL A 49 13.27 -9.14 0.73
CA VAL A 49 14.25 -8.33 1.50
C VAL A 49 13.60 -7.69 2.74
N LEU A 50 12.32 -7.32 2.65
CA LEU A 50 11.53 -6.85 3.79
C LEU A 50 11.12 -7.97 4.74
N MET A 51 10.78 -9.16 4.23
CA MET A 51 10.52 -10.33 5.07
C MET A 51 11.78 -10.78 5.81
N ARG A 52 12.95 -10.73 5.17
CA ARG A 52 14.27 -10.90 5.82
C ARG A 52 14.50 -9.90 6.96
N ASN A 53 13.90 -8.72 6.85
CA ASN A 53 13.97 -7.66 7.85
C ASN A 53 12.64 -7.45 8.57
N ALA A 54 11.89 -8.50 8.96
CA ALA A 54 10.70 -8.32 9.79
C ALA A 54 10.94 -7.50 11.09
N LYS A 55 12.20 -7.37 11.53
CA LYS A 55 12.66 -6.44 12.59
C LYS A 55 12.65 -4.95 12.20
N SER A 56 12.54 -4.59 10.92
CA SER A 56 12.61 -3.21 10.42
C SER A 56 11.24 -2.58 10.15
N ILE A 57 10.14 -3.36 10.24
CA ILE A 57 8.79 -2.80 10.16
C ILE A 57 8.39 -2.36 11.57
N PRO A 58 8.23 -1.05 11.81
CA PRO A 58 7.86 -0.57 13.13
C PRO A 58 6.46 -1.03 13.53
N ALA A 59 6.28 -1.39 14.80
CA ALA A 59 4.96 -1.73 15.35
C ALA A 59 4.04 -0.48 15.45
N SER A 60 4.63 0.70 15.61
CA SER A 60 3.89 1.95 15.70
C SER A 60 3.30 2.34 14.34
N LEU A 61 1.99 2.60 14.30
CA LEU A 61 1.31 3.10 13.10
C LEU A 61 1.88 4.43 12.62
N VAL A 62 2.36 5.27 13.55
CA VAL A 62 2.95 6.57 13.24
C VAL A 62 4.29 6.40 12.55
N GLU A 63 5.11 5.45 13.00
CA GLU A 63 6.40 5.17 12.33
C GLU A 63 6.16 4.51 10.98
N GLN A 64 5.11 3.69 10.85
CA GLN A 64 4.75 3.05 9.58
C GLN A 64 4.42 4.07 8.50
N ILE A 65 3.86 5.25 8.77
CA ILE A 65 3.54 6.24 7.72
C ILE A 65 4.80 6.77 7.01
N SER A 66 5.97 6.67 7.64
CA SER A 66 7.26 7.08 7.07
C SER A 66 7.88 6.02 6.15
N LEU A 67 7.29 4.83 6.07
CA LEU A 67 7.75 3.76 5.18
C LEU A 67 7.56 4.14 3.71
N SER A 68 8.40 3.56 2.85
CA SER A 68 8.31 3.79 1.41
C SER A 68 6.96 3.31 0.85
N PRO A 69 6.42 3.93 -0.22
CA PRO A 69 5.15 3.54 -0.80
C PRO A 69 5.05 2.06 -1.19
N ASN A 70 6.16 1.46 -1.59
CA ASN A 70 6.21 0.02 -1.92
C ASN A 70 5.97 -0.84 -0.68
N ILE A 71 6.57 -0.48 0.46
CA ILE A 71 6.37 -1.15 1.74
C ILE A 71 4.91 -1.00 2.19
N GLN A 72 4.35 0.21 2.13
CA GLN A 72 2.95 0.46 2.49
C GLN A 72 1.99 -0.45 1.70
N ARG A 73 2.19 -0.56 0.38
CA ARG A 73 1.38 -1.42 -0.50
C ARG A 73 1.54 -2.90 -0.16
N MET A 74 2.75 -3.34 0.20
CA MET A 74 2.95 -4.71 0.67
C MET A 74 2.26 -4.99 1.99
N LEU A 75 2.37 -4.09 2.97
CA LEU A 75 1.71 -4.22 4.27
C LEU A 75 0.20 -4.32 4.10
N LEU A 76 -0.38 -3.49 3.24
CA LEU A 76 -1.80 -3.57 2.91
C LEU A 76 -2.18 -4.90 2.27
N ARG A 77 -1.41 -5.38 1.28
CA ARG A 77 -1.64 -6.69 0.66
C ARG A 77 -1.60 -7.81 1.69
N SER A 78 -0.65 -7.74 2.62
CA SER A 78 -0.56 -8.72 3.71
C SER A 78 -1.75 -8.63 4.66
N ALA A 79 -2.23 -7.43 4.99
CA ALA A 79 -3.38 -7.24 5.87
C ALA A 79 -4.71 -7.71 5.25
N LEU A 80 -4.90 -7.45 3.95
CA LEU A 80 -6.11 -7.87 3.22
C LEU A 80 -6.10 -9.35 2.84
N GLY A 81 -4.93 -9.98 2.81
CA GLY A 81 -4.76 -11.34 2.32
C GLY A 81 -4.95 -11.47 0.80
N THR A 82 -4.95 -12.73 0.34
CA THR A 82 -5.14 -13.06 -1.06
C THR A 82 -6.55 -12.70 -1.51
N ALA A 83 -6.67 -12.07 -2.68
CA ALA A 83 -7.97 -11.80 -3.27
C ALA A 83 -8.68 -13.12 -3.66
N LYS A 84 -10.00 -13.16 -3.48
CA LYS A 84 -10.80 -14.35 -3.81
C LYS A 84 -11.03 -14.54 -5.30
N GLU A 85 -11.03 -13.44 -6.06
CA GLU A 85 -11.28 -13.44 -7.50
C GLU A 85 -9.95 -13.25 -8.25
N ALA A 86 -9.85 -13.92 -9.41
CA ALA A 86 -8.77 -13.69 -10.35
C ALA A 86 -8.77 -12.22 -10.80
N ASP A 87 -7.58 -11.68 -11.05
CA ASP A 87 -7.39 -10.29 -11.46
C ASP A 87 -7.85 -9.25 -10.44
N MET A 88 -7.78 -9.52 -9.13
CA MET A 88 -8.02 -8.49 -8.10
C MET A 88 -6.71 -8.10 -7.40
N VAL A 89 -6.53 -6.81 -7.14
CA VAL A 89 -5.36 -6.26 -6.43
C VAL A 89 -5.76 -5.31 -5.30
N ALA A 90 -4.98 -5.35 -4.22
CA ALA A 90 -5.16 -4.49 -3.04
C ALA A 90 -4.91 -3.01 -3.35
N HIS A 91 -5.84 -2.16 -2.91
CA HIS A 91 -5.78 -0.71 -3.04
C HIS A 91 -6.04 -0.03 -1.70
N HIS A 92 -5.29 1.05 -1.44
CA HIS A 92 -5.56 1.97 -0.35
C HIS A 92 -6.78 2.85 -0.70
N ILE A 93 -7.73 2.95 0.23
CA ILE A 93 -8.90 3.83 0.06
C ILE A 93 -8.49 5.28 0.31
N ILE A 94 -7.90 5.56 1.47
CA ILE A 94 -7.17 6.80 1.73
C ILE A 94 -5.80 6.68 1.05
N PRO A 95 -5.52 7.50 0.02
CA PRO A 95 -4.34 7.35 -0.82
C PRO A 95 -3.05 7.67 -0.05
N LEU A 96 -1.94 7.04 -0.45
CA LEU A 96 -0.61 7.30 0.16
C LEU A 96 -0.17 8.77 0.02
N GLU A 97 -0.67 9.44 -1.01
CA GLU A 97 -0.54 10.87 -1.26
C GLU A 97 -1.02 11.73 -0.08
N ALA A 98 -1.99 11.25 0.70
CA ALA A 98 -2.47 11.94 1.90
C ALA A 98 -1.37 12.13 2.96
N ILE A 99 -0.39 11.22 3.04
CA ILE A 99 0.76 11.34 3.95
C ILE A 99 1.57 12.60 3.66
N LYS A 100 1.75 12.91 2.37
CA LYS A 100 2.50 14.10 1.93
C LYS A 100 1.64 15.36 1.96
N ALA A 101 0.36 15.25 1.58
CA ALA A 101 -0.54 16.40 1.51
C ALA A 101 -0.98 16.91 2.89
N PHE A 102 -1.18 16.01 3.86
CA PHE A 102 -1.68 16.31 5.20
C PHE A 102 -0.87 15.60 6.29
N PRO A 103 0.44 15.85 6.40
CA PRO A 103 1.33 15.07 7.26
C PRO A 103 0.91 15.09 8.73
N GLU A 104 0.46 16.23 9.24
CA GLU A 104 0.06 16.37 10.65
C GLU A 104 -1.28 15.68 10.94
N LEU A 105 -2.25 15.75 10.01
CA LEU A 105 -3.49 14.99 10.12
C LEU A 105 -3.21 13.49 10.13
N MET A 106 -2.39 13.00 9.20
CA MET A 106 -2.08 11.57 9.09
C MET A 106 -1.29 11.04 10.29
N LYS A 107 -0.32 11.80 10.81
CA LYS A 107 0.36 11.48 12.07
C LYS A 107 -0.61 11.42 13.24
N LYS A 108 -1.47 12.44 13.38
CA LYS A 108 -2.44 12.52 14.49
C LYS A 108 -3.48 11.40 14.42
N ALA A 109 -3.95 11.05 13.22
CA ALA A 109 -4.83 9.91 13.00
C ALA A 109 -4.12 8.58 13.31
N ALA A 110 -2.86 8.41 12.90
CA ALA A 110 -2.08 7.22 13.23
C ALA A 110 -1.87 7.07 14.74
N HIS A 111 -1.59 8.16 15.46
CA HIS A 111 -1.54 8.18 16.94
C HIS A 111 -2.87 7.76 17.57
N GLY A 112 -4.00 8.09 16.95
CA GLY A 112 -5.33 7.71 17.42
C GLY A 112 -5.78 6.31 17.02
N GLY A 113 -4.96 5.55 16.28
CA GLY A 113 -5.25 4.17 15.90
C GLY A 113 -5.67 3.95 14.44
N PHE A 114 -5.68 4.99 13.59
CA PHE A 114 -5.92 4.78 12.15
C PHE A 114 -4.73 4.06 11.53
N ASN A 115 -4.97 2.87 10.98
CA ASN A 115 -3.94 2.08 10.32
C ASN A 115 -3.99 2.27 8.81
N MET A 116 -3.03 3.03 8.28
CA MET A 116 -2.90 3.30 6.85
C MET A 116 -2.79 2.01 6.01
N ASN A 117 -2.24 0.95 6.58
CA ASN A 117 -2.03 -0.34 5.92
C ASN A 117 -2.99 -1.43 6.41
N GLY A 118 -3.97 -1.06 7.24
CA GLY A 118 -4.92 -2.01 7.81
C GLY A 118 -6.05 -2.32 6.84
N VAL A 119 -6.77 -3.40 7.13
CA VAL A 119 -8.01 -3.78 6.41
C VAL A 119 -9.01 -2.62 6.37
N GLY A 120 -9.06 -1.82 7.44
CA GLY A 120 -9.89 -0.62 7.53
C GLY A 120 -9.60 0.45 6.47
N ASN A 121 -8.42 0.46 5.85
CA ASN A 121 -8.07 1.35 4.74
C ASN A 121 -7.85 0.60 3.41
N GLY A 122 -8.22 -0.68 3.35
CA GLY A 122 -8.01 -1.54 2.20
C GLY A 122 -9.29 -1.93 1.48
N ILE A 123 -9.14 -2.19 0.18
CA ILE A 123 -10.13 -2.83 -0.68
C ILE A 123 -9.43 -3.61 -1.81
N HIS A 124 -9.99 -4.75 -2.23
CA HIS A 124 -9.60 -5.41 -3.46
C HIS A 124 -10.40 -4.81 -4.62
N LEU A 125 -9.72 -4.33 -5.66
CA LEU A 125 -10.33 -3.88 -6.91
C LEU A 125 -9.79 -4.74 -8.04
N LYS A 126 -10.48 -4.77 -9.19
CA LYS A 126 -10.00 -5.52 -10.36
C LYS A 126 -8.58 -5.04 -10.78
N ASN A 127 -8.00 -5.75 -11.73
CA ASN A 127 -6.74 -5.49 -12.40
C ASN A 127 -7.00 -5.40 -13.91
N VAL A 128 -8.09 -4.74 -14.32
CA VAL A 128 -8.15 -4.20 -15.68
C VAL A 128 -6.96 -3.28 -15.96
N SER A 129 -6.35 -3.40 -17.14
CA SER A 129 -5.30 -2.52 -17.66
C SER A 129 -5.72 -1.04 -17.76
N GLY A 130 -6.99 -0.74 -17.45
CA GLY A 130 -7.59 0.57 -17.26
C GLY A 130 -7.96 0.89 -15.81
N HIS A 131 -7.44 0.16 -14.80
CA HIS A 131 -7.53 0.64 -13.43
C HIS A 131 -6.70 1.90 -13.37
N TYR A 132 -7.41 3.03 -13.31
CA TYR A 132 -7.17 3.97 -12.23
C TYR A 132 -5.66 4.27 -12.05
N TYR A 133 -4.98 4.65 -13.14
CA TYR A 133 -3.91 5.64 -13.05
C TYR A 133 -4.52 6.74 -12.19
N GLY A 134 -4.06 6.83 -10.93
CA GLY A 134 -4.85 7.34 -9.81
C GLY A 134 -5.86 8.37 -10.26
N HIS A 135 -7.15 8.00 -10.33
CA HIS A 135 -8.17 8.85 -10.94
C HIS A 135 -7.99 10.23 -10.29
N PRO A 136 -7.52 11.25 -11.04
CA PRO A 136 -7.19 12.53 -10.42
C PRO A 136 -8.40 13.05 -9.67
N VAL A 137 -9.60 12.74 -10.17
CA VAL A 137 -10.90 13.01 -9.56
C VAL A 137 -11.10 12.28 -8.23
N TYR A 138 -10.86 10.96 -8.15
CA TYR A 138 -11.01 10.18 -6.91
C TYR A 138 -10.02 10.67 -5.85
N ASN A 139 -8.72 10.69 -6.17
CA ASN A 139 -7.71 11.16 -5.23
C ASN A 139 -7.97 12.61 -4.82
N LYS A 140 -8.38 13.48 -5.75
CA LYS A 140 -8.76 14.86 -5.42
C LYS A 140 -9.96 14.92 -4.47
N ALA A 141 -11.00 14.11 -4.68
CA ALA A 141 -12.17 14.08 -3.81
C ALA A 141 -11.79 13.62 -2.39
N VAL A 142 -10.99 12.55 -2.27
CA VAL A 142 -10.49 12.09 -0.97
C VAL A 142 -9.64 13.17 -0.30
N LEU A 143 -8.70 13.78 -1.04
CA LEU A 143 -7.86 14.84 -0.50
C LEU A 143 -8.67 16.09 -0.10
N GLN A 144 -9.75 16.40 -0.81
CA GLN A 144 -10.64 17.50 -0.46
C GLN A 144 -11.38 17.22 0.86
N GLU A 145 -11.91 16.01 1.04
CA GLU A 145 -12.50 15.60 2.32
C GLU A 145 -11.50 15.65 3.48
N LEU A 146 -10.27 15.16 3.25
CA LEU A 146 -9.21 15.23 4.24
C LEU A 146 -8.76 16.67 4.53
N SER A 147 -8.85 17.56 3.55
CA SER A 147 -8.53 18.97 3.75
C SER A 147 -9.47 19.62 4.78
N VAL A 148 -10.77 19.29 4.75
CA VAL A 148 -11.76 19.79 5.72
C VAL A 148 -11.39 19.32 7.13
N LEU A 149 -11.01 18.05 7.29
CA LEU A 149 -10.51 17.54 8.56
C LEU A 149 -9.24 18.25 9.00
N ASN A 150 -8.29 18.47 8.08
CA ASN A 150 -7.03 19.14 8.37
C ASN A 150 -7.23 20.58 8.86
N HIS A 151 -8.20 21.33 8.34
CA HIS A 151 -8.52 22.68 8.82
C HIS A 151 -9.00 22.69 10.28
N ASN A 152 -9.66 21.62 10.72
CA ASN A 152 -10.18 21.48 12.09
C ASN A 152 -9.23 20.71 13.02
N LEU A 153 -8.00 20.41 12.58
CA LEU A 153 -7.07 19.51 13.28
C LEU A 153 -6.72 19.96 14.69
N SER A 154 -6.59 21.27 14.92
CA SER A 154 -6.27 21.86 16.24
C SER A 154 -7.32 21.53 17.30
N ASN A 155 -8.58 21.38 16.90
CA ASN A 155 -9.70 21.11 17.79
C ASN A 155 -9.99 19.60 17.97
N MET A 156 -9.26 18.73 17.25
CA MET A 156 -9.46 17.28 17.32
C MET A 156 -8.47 16.62 18.28
N SER A 157 -8.92 15.64 19.05
CA SER A 157 -8.02 14.69 19.71
C SER A 157 -7.46 13.67 18.70
N ALA A 158 -6.39 12.95 19.04
CA ALA A 158 -5.86 11.91 18.17
C ALA A 158 -6.89 10.79 17.88
N PRO A 159 -7.60 10.22 18.87
CA PRO A 159 -8.67 9.25 18.60
C PRO A 159 -9.78 9.80 17.72
N ARG A 160 -10.14 11.09 17.86
CA ARG A 160 -11.14 11.71 16.97
C ARG A 160 -10.62 11.83 15.55
N ALA A 161 -9.38 12.27 15.34
CA ALA A 161 -8.78 12.32 14.01
C ALA A 161 -8.75 10.93 13.35
N ALA A 162 -8.40 9.89 14.11
CA ALA A 162 -8.42 8.51 13.62
C ALA A 162 -9.82 8.06 13.20
N PHE A 163 -10.82 8.32 14.06
CA PHE A 163 -12.21 8.02 13.77
C PHE A 163 -12.69 8.72 12.49
N GLU A 164 -12.45 10.02 12.34
CA GLU A 164 -12.90 10.80 11.18
C GLU A 164 -12.26 10.32 9.87
N VAL A 165 -10.95 10.07 9.87
CA VAL A 165 -10.26 9.52 8.69
C VAL A 165 -10.79 8.13 8.34
N GLN A 166 -11.04 7.28 9.35
CA GLN A 166 -11.63 5.96 9.15
C GLN A 166 -13.07 6.05 8.62
N GLN A 167 -13.87 7.00 9.09
CA GLN A 167 -15.23 7.23 8.57
C GLN A 167 -15.20 7.61 7.09
N ARG A 168 -14.26 8.48 6.66
CA ARG A 168 -14.08 8.78 5.24
C ARG A 168 -13.68 7.54 4.44
N ALA A 169 -12.77 6.73 4.95
CA ALA A 169 -12.41 5.46 4.31
C ALA A 169 -13.63 4.52 4.18
N ASN A 170 -14.48 4.43 5.20
CA ASN A 170 -15.68 3.61 5.17
C ASN A 170 -16.70 4.11 4.14
N MET A 171 -17.02 5.42 4.15
CA MET A 171 -17.94 6.02 3.17
C MET A 171 -17.47 5.78 1.72
N LEU A 172 -16.17 5.93 1.47
CA LEU A 172 -15.58 5.67 0.16
C LEU A 172 -15.66 4.18 -0.21
N ARG A 173 -15.37 3.27 0.74
CA ARG A 173 -15.54 1.82 0.53
C ARG A 173 -16.97 1.50 0.12
N ASP A 174 -17.94 2.02 0.85
CA ASP A 174 -19.35 1.76 0.59
C ASP A 174 -19.78 2.29 -0.79
N SER A 175 -19.28 3.47 -1.16
CA SER A 175 -19.49 4.04 -2.50
C SER A 175 -18.91 3.13 -3.60
N ILE A 176 -17.66 2.70 -3.46
CA ILE A 176 -16.99 1.82 -4.42
C ILE A 176 -17.75 0.49 -4.56
N ASN A 177 -18.18 -0.11 -3.45
CA ASN A 177 -18.95 -1.35 -3.45
C ASN A 177 -20.34 -1.18 -4.08
N ALA A 178 -20.95 -0.02 -3.94
CA ALA A 178 -22.21 0.33 -4.61
C ALA A 178 -22.02 0.65 -6.11
N GLY A 179 -20.80 0.63 -6.62
CA GLY A 179 -20.49 1.01 -8.00
C GLY A 179 -20.59 2.51 -8.26
N THR A 180 -20.57 3.33 -7.20
CA THR A 180 -20.55 4.79 -7.28
C THR A 180 -19.12 5.31 -7.05
N PHE A 181 -18.82 6.49 -7.57
CA PHE A 181 -17.47 7.05 -7.53
C PHE A 181 -17.34 8.24 -6.59
N GLY A 182 -17.67 8.06 -5.31
CA GLY A 182 -17.48 9.05 -4.23
C GLY A 182 -18.75 9.32 -3.42
N PRO A 183 -18.65 10.03 -2.27
CA PRO A 183 -19.82 10.56 -1.57
C PRO A 183 -20.33 11.76 -2.35
N TRP A 184 -21.11 11.53 -3.39
CA TRP A 184 -21.82 12.58 -4.09
C TRP A 184 -23.30 12.45 -3.74
N GLN A 185 -23.86 13.57 -3.30
CA GLN A 185 -25.23 13.76 -2.84
C GLN A 185 -26.26 13.10 -3.77
#